data_AF-A0A3S4TDV4-F1
#
_entry.id   AF-A0A3S4TDV4-F1
#
_cell.length_a   1.000
_cell.length_b   1.000
_cell.length_c   1.000
_cell.angle_alpha   90.00
_cell.angle_beta   90.00
_cell.angle_gamma   90.00
#
_symmetry.space_group_name_H-M   'P 1'
#
loop_
_entity.id
_entity.type
_entity.pdbx_description
1 polymer ?
#
loop_
_entity_poly.entity_id
_entity_poly.type
_entity_poly.pdbx_seq_one_letter_code
_entity_poly.pdbx_strand_id
1 'polypeptide(L)'
;MDRAGLRGQAALGVFREHFLTCFIADPVGVATRHQIGVDNICWEADYPHSDSMWPGAPEQLEEVFTSNAVPDAEINKMTFENAMRWYNWDPFTHIPKEQATVGALRKAAEGHDVSIQALSKHEHGGANFADFAANAKELTGNKD
;
A
#
# COMPACT_ATOMS: atom_id res chain seq x y z
N MET A 1 3.06 -21.07 15.91
CA MET A 1 3.51 -20.46 17.18
C MET A 1 2.60 -20.95 18.29
N ASP A 2 3.15 -21.59 19.31
CA ASP A 2 2.40 -21.96 20.52
C ASP A 2 2.14 -20.70 21.37
N ARG A 3 0.94 -20.60 21.97
CA ARG A 3 0.48 -19.50 22.84
C ARG A 3 1.40 -19.26 24.05
N ALA A 4 2.31 -20.19 24.34
CA ALA A 4 3.32 -20.06 25.40
C ALA A 4 4.44 -19.04 25.07
N GLY A 5 4.81 -18.83 23.80
CA GLY A 5 6.01 -18.07 23.42
C GLY A 5 5.93 -16.54 23.63
N LEU A 6 4.72 -15.98 23.63
CA LEU A 6 4.50 -14.54 23.81
C LEU A 6 4.23 -14.15 25.27
N ARG A 7 3.98 -15.13 26.16
CA ARG A 7 3.67 -14.87 27.57
C ARG A 7 4.91 -14.34 28.30
N GLY A 8 4.79 -13.15 28.89
CA GLY A 8 5.85 -12.54 29.69
C GLY A 8 6.80 -11.61 28.92
N GLN A 9 6.65 -11.48 27.61
CA GLN A 9 7.36 -10.47 26.83
C GLN A 9 6.74 -9.08 27.06
N ALA A 10 7.58 -8.03 27.04
CA ALA A 10 7.08 -6.66 27.01
C ALA A 10 6.31 -6.40 25.71
N ALA A 11 5.20 -5.65 25.78
CA ALA A 11 4.37 -5.35 24.62
C ALA A 11 5.15 -4.75 23.44
N LEU A 12 6.16 -3.90 23.73
CA LEU A 12 7.04 -3.33 22.72
C LEU A 12 7.94 -4.39 22.04
N GLY A 13 8.38 -5.41 22.78
CA GLY A 13 9.15 -6.53 22.20
C GLY A 13 8.30 -7.32 21.22
N VAL A 14 7.08 -7.69 21.66
CA VAL A 14 6.09 -8.36 20.79
C VAL A 14 5.80 -7.53 19.54
N PHE A 15 5.62 -6.21 19.67
CA PHE A 15 5.43 -5.32 18.53
C PHE A 15 6.62 -5.37 17.56
N ARG A 16 7.84 -5.16 18.06
CA ARG A 16 9.06 -5.11 17.25
C ARG A 16 9.37 -6.43 16.55
N GLU A 17 9.01 -7.57 17.13
CA GLU A 17 9.29 -8.89 16.55
C GLU A 17 8.21 -9.39 15.59
N HIS A 18 6.97 -8.87 15.68
CA HIS A 18 5.83 -9.50 15.02
C HIS A 18 4.93 -8.58 14.20
N PHE A 19 5.17 -7.27 14.21
CA PHE A 19 4.36 -6.31 13.47
C PHE A 19 5.21 -5.52 12.48
N LEU A 20 4.74 -5.51 11.23
CA LEU A 20 5.12 -4.52 10.22
C LEU A 20 3.97 -3.52 10.11
N THR A 21 4.30 -2.24 10.16
CA THR A 21 3.34 -1.14 9.95
C THR A 21 3.56 -0.51 8.60
N CYS A 22 2.48 -0.08 7.97
CA CYS A 22 2.52 0.67 6.73
C CYS A 22 2.13 2.15 6.92
N PHE A 23 2.50 2.98 5.96
CA PHE A 23 2.04 4.38 5.88
C PHE A 23 1.94 4.83 4.42
N ILE A 24 0.99 5.74 4.15
CA ILE A 24 0.80 6.39 2.86
C ILE A 24 1.55 7.74 2.87
N ALA A 25 0.93 8.77 3.47
CA ALA A 25 1.53 10.08 3.75
C ALA A 25 1.51 10.32 5.26
N ASP A 26 2.66 10.24 5.92
CA ASP A 26 2.73 10.41 7.38
C ASP A 26 4.01 11.12 7.84
N PRO A 27 4.03 12.47 7.82
CA PRO A 27 5.16 13.25 8.33
C PRO A 27 5.48 12.96 9.79
N VAL A 28 4.47 12.66 10.62
CA VAL A 28 4.65 12.45 12.07
C VAL A 28 5.21 11.06 12.35
N GLY A 29 4.71 10.03 11.67
CA GLY A 29 5.25 8.68 11.73
C GLY A 29 6.70 8.64 11.28
N VAL A 30 7.05 9.34 10.19
CA VAL A 30 8.44 9.44 9.72
C VAL A 30 9.32 10.25 10.70
N ALA A 31 8.80 11.31 11.32
CA ALA A 31 9.51 12.04 12.39
C ALA A 31 9.79 11.16 13.61
N THR A 32 8.89 10.22 13.92
CA THR A 32 8.96 9.34 15.10
C THR A 32 9.45 7.92 14.78
N ARG A 33 9.94 7.68 13.56
CA ARG A 33 10.33 6.35 13.03
C ARG A 33 11.28 5.55 13.92
N HIS A 34 12.17 6.20 14.67
CA HIS A 34 13.09 5.51 15.58
C HIS A 34 12.41 5.01 16.86
N GLN A 35 11.32 5.66 17.29
CA GLN A 35 10.51 5.20 18.43
C GLN A 35 9.70 3.97 18.04
N ILE A 36 9.11 3.99 16.84
CA ILE A 36 8.38 2.86 16.24
C ILE A 36 9.36 1.70 15.99
N GLY A 37 10.49 2.01 15.35
CA GLY A 37 11.49 1.05 14.86
C GLY A 37 11.52 1.10 13.34
N VAL A 38 12.63 1.59 12.76
CA VAL A 38 12.77 1.75 11.31
C VAL A 38 12.64 0.42 10.57
N ASP A 39 13.04 -0.69 11.19
CA ASP A 39 12.90 -2.04 10.65
C ASP A 39 11.44 -2.57 10.65
N ASN A 40 10.52 -1.87 11.30
CA ASN A 40 9.11 -2.24 11.40
C ASN A 40 8.20 -1.39 10.50
N ILE A 41 8.76 -0.52 9.65
CA ILE A 41 7.99 0.41 8.82
C ILE A 41 8.14 0.05 7.34
N CYS A 42 7.03 0.03 6.59
CA CYS A 42 7.00 -0.10 5.14
C CYS A 42 6.16 1.03 4.54
N TRP A 43 6.60 1.65 3.46
CA TRP A 43 5.73 2.55 2.71
C TRP A 43 4.71 1.75 1.89
N GLU A 44 3.50 2.28 1.75
CA GLU A 44 2.47 1.74 0.85
C GLU A 44 1.86 2.84 -0.02
N ALA A 45 1.55 2.51 -1.27
CA ALA A 45 0.91 3.44 -2.19
C ALA A 45 -0.60 3.57 -1.96
N ASP A 46 -1.22 2.49 -1.48
CA ASP A 46 -2.67 2.32 -1.31
C ASP A 46 -3.52 2.61 -2.57
N TYR A 47 -2.94 2.38 -3.75
CA TYR A 47 -3.65 2.51 -5.02
C TYR A 47 -4.72 1.41 -5.19
N PRO A 48 -5.95 1.71 -5.68
CA PRO A 48 -6.42 2.98 -6.24
C PRO A 48 -7.30 3.80 -5.28
N HIS A 49 -7.11 3.71 -3.97
CA HIS A 49 -7.95 4.46 -3.04
C HIS A 49 -7.85 5.97 -3.25
N SER A 50 -8.91 6.69 -2.88
CA SER A 50 -9.04 8.13 -3.10
C SER A 50 -8.02 8.97 -2.32
N ASP A 51 -7.53 8.43 -1.22
CA ASP A 51 -6.49 8.97 -0.35
C ASP A 51 -5.08 8.45 -0.71
N SER A 52 -4.95 7.63 -1.76
CA SER A 52 -3.65 7.29 -2.33
C SER A 52 -2.95 8.52 -2.89
N MET A 53 -1.62 8.45 -2.95
CA MET A 53 -0.80 9.51 -3.53
C MET A 53 -0.62 9.36 -5.05
N TRP A 54 -1.30 8.43 -5.70
CA TRP A 54 -1.16 8.20 -7.14
C TRP A 54 -1.67 9.41 -7.97
N PRO A 55 -0.98 9.81 -9.05
CA PRO A 55 0.26 9.24 -9.61
C PRO A 55 1.54 9.88 -9.05
N GLY A 56 1.44 10.89 -8.18
CA GLY A 56 2.56 11.67 -7.63
C GLY A 56 3.16 11.10 -6.35
N ALA A 57 3.08 9.78 -6.15
CA ALA A 57 3.47 9.12 -4.91
C ALA A 57 4.96 9.27 -4.58
N PRO A 58 5.90 9.09 -5.53
CA PRO A 58 7.33 9.28 -5.26
C PRO A 58 7.68 10.70 -4.79
N GLU A 59 7.09 11.72 -5.41
CA GLU A 59 7.42 13.12 -5.14
C GLU A 59 6.89 13.56 -3.76
N GLN A 60 5.67 13.14 -3.41
CA GLN A 60 5.11 13.40 -2.08
C GLN A 60 5.89 12.65 -0.98
N LEU A 61 6.32 11.42 -1.26
CA LEU A 61 7.13 10.65 -0.32
C LEU A 61 8.52 11.28 -0.10
N GLU A 62 9.13 11.79 -1.17
CA GLU A 62 10.41 12.52 -1.10
C GLU A 62 10.30 13.78 -0.23
N GLU A 63 9.19 14.53 -0.30
CA GLU A 63 8.94 15.70 0.56
C GLU A 63 8.92 15.30 2.05
N VAL A 64 8.24 14.20 2.38
CA VAL A 64 8.18 13.68 3.76
C VAL A 64 9.55 13.25 4.26
N PHE A 65 10.35 12.55 3.44
CA PHE A 65 11.69 12.12 3.84
C PHE A 65 12.66 13.30 3.97
N THR A 66 12.60 14.26 3.04
CA THR A 66 13.46 15.45 3.06
C THR A 66 13.18 16.32 4.28
N SER A 67 11.90 16.59 4.56
CA SER A 67 11.49 17.40 5.73
C SER A 67 11.89 16.78 7.07
N ASN A 68 12.07 15.45 7.12
CA ASN A 68 12.49 14.70 8.30
C ASN A 68 13.97 14.29 8.30
N ALA A 69 14.76 14.81 7.35
CA ALA A 69 16.19 14.50 7.18
C ALA A 69 16.48 12.98 7.24
N VAL A 70 15.66 12.18 6.54
CA VAL A 70 15.82 10.73 6.53
C VAL A 70 17.00 10.36 5.63
N PRO A 71 18.00 9.62 6.14
CA PRO A 71 19.14 9.18 5.34
C PRO A 71 18.74 8.05 4.37
N ASP A 72 19.43 7.96 3.22
CA ASP A 72 19.17 6.97 2.17
C ASP A 72 19.04 5.52 2.67
N ALA A 73 19.85 5.13 3.65
CA ALA A 73 19.79 3.78 4.22
C ALA A 73 18.45 3.49 4.91
N GLU A 74 17.85 4.47 5.57
CA GLU A 74 16.53 4.33 6.20
C GLU A 74 15.40 4.46 5.18
N ILE A 75 15.59 5.29 4.14
CA ILE A 75 14.68 5.34 2.99
C ILE A 75 14.59 3.96 2.33
N ASN A 76 15.72 3.31 2.05
CA ASN A 76 15.75 1.98 1.45
C ASN A 76 15.02 0.94 2.32
N LYS A 77 15.27 0.96 3.64
CA LYS A 77 14.55 0.12 4.60
C LYS A 77 13.04 0.28 4.48
N MET A 78 12.56 1.51 4.59
CA MET A 78 11.13 1.80 4.61
C MET A 78 10.47 1.61 3.23
N THR A 79 11.19 1.81 2.13
CA THR A 79 10.60 1.74 0.78
C THR A 79 10.62 0.35 0.16
N PHE A 80 11.61 -0.50 0.47
CA PHE A 80 11.64 -1.84 -0.12
C PHE A 80 12.35 -2.92 0.73
N GLU A 81 13.43 -2.64 1.47
CA GLU A 81 14.20 -3.71 2.12
C GLU A 81 13.41 -4.39 3.26
N ASN A 82 12.60 -3.65 4.01
CA ASN A 82 11.71 -4.24 5.01
C ASN A 82 10.66 -5.13 4.35
N ALA A 83 10.05 -4.68 3.25
CA ALA A 83 9.10 -5.50 2.49
C ALA A 83 9.75 -6.80 2.00
N MET A 84 10.97 -6.72 1.44
CA MET A 84 11.73 -7.90 1.00
C MET A 84 11.94 -8.89 2.14
N ARG A 85 12.35 -8.40 3.32
CA ARG A 85 12.60 -9.24 4.50
C ARG A 85 11.31 -9.88 5.04
N TRP A 86 10.24 -9.09 5.22
CA TRP A 86 8.99 -9.55 5.83
C TRP A 86 8.20 -10.48 4.93
N TYR A 87 8.18 -10.22 3.62
CA TYR A 87 7.47 -11.05 2.65
C TYR A 87 8.33 -12.16 2.03
N ASN A 88 9.62 -12.23 2.41
CA ASN A 88 10.58 -13.18 1.87
C ASN A 88 10.57 -13.20 0.33
N TRP A 89 10.63 -12.01 -0.26
CA TRP A 89 10.51 -11.79 -1.70
C TRP A 89 11.58 -10.83 -2.20
N ASP A 90 12.20 -11.18 -3.33
CA ASP A 90 13.21 -10.35 -3.99
C ASP A 90 12.67 -9.82 -5.33
N PRO A 91 12.25 -8.54 -5.40
CA PRO A 91 11.78 -7.93 -6.64
C PRO A 91 12.87 -7.89 -7.72
N PHE A 92 14.16 -7.88 -7.32
CA PHE A 92 15.26 -7.70 -8.25
C PHE A 92 15.55 -8.94 -9.10
N THR A 93 14.91 -10.07 -8.77
CA THR A 93 14.85 -11.26 -9.65
C THR A 93 13.98 -11.03 -10.90
N HIS A 94 13.08 -10.05 -10.85
CA HIS A 94 12.13 -9.73 -11.92
C HIS A 94 12.43 -8.39 -12.62
N ILE A 95 13.01 -7.43 -11.92
CA ILE A 95 13.40 -6.12 -12.46
C ILE A 95 14.78 -5.72 -11.95
N PRO A 96 15.77 -5.41 -12.81
CA PRO A 96 17.07 -4.93 -12.35
C PRO A 96 16.92 -3.68 -11.48
N LYS A 97 17.73 -3.54 -10.42
CA LYS A 97 17.61 -2.44 -9.46
C LYS A 97 17.69 -1.07 -10.12
N GLU A 98 18.52 -0.93 -11.15
CA GLU A 98 18.71 0.31 -11.92
C GLU A 98 17.43 0.67 -12.72
N GLN A 99 16.63 -0.33 -13.10
CA GLN A 99 15.35 -0.16 -13.78
C GLN A 99 14.16 0.02 -12.81
N ALA A 100 14.36 -0.26 -11.52
CA ALA A 100 13.35 -0.09 -10.47
C ALA A 100 13.37 1.32 -9.82
N THR A 101 14.09 2.27 -10.41
CA THR A 101 14.13 3.67 -9.93
C THR A 101 12.90 4.45 -10.40
N VAL A 102 12.54 5.52 -9.68
CA VAL A 102 11.44 6.41 -10.06
C VAL A 102 11.60 6.89 -11.51
N GLY A 103 12.79 7.39 -11.88
CA GLY A 103 13.05 7.87 -13.24
C GLY A 103 12.90 6.78 -14.31
N ALA A 104 13.41 5.57 -14.05
CA ALA A 104 13.28 4.45 -14.98
C ALA A 104 11.82 4.01 -15.15
N LEU A 105 11.06 3.92 -14.05
CA LEU A 105 9.65 3.54 -14.08
C LEU A 105 8.76 4.60 -14.73
N ARG A 106 9.05 5.89 -14.51
CA ARG A 106 8.37 7.00 -15.21
C ARG A 106 8.59 6.93 -16.70
N LYS A 107 9.84 6.67 -17.13
CA LYS A 107 10.16 6.46 -18.55
C LYS A 107 9.44 5.24 -19.13
N ALA A 108 9.39 4.14 -18.38
CA ALA A 108 8.68 2.94 -18.80
C ALA A 108 7.16 3.14 -18.93
N ALA A 109 6.59 4.11 -18.20
CA ALA A 109 5.18 4.47 -18.26
C ALA A 109 4.85 5.47 -19.40
N GLU A 110 5.83 5.94 -20.19
CA GLU A 110 5.57 6.83 -21.33
C GLU A 110 4.59 6.18 -22.32
N GLY A 111 3.57 6.93 -22.73
CA GLY A 111 2.51 6.44 -23.63
C GLY A 111 1.36 5.68 -22.93
N HIS A 112 1.46 5.43 -21.63
CA HIS A 112 0.34 4.92 -20.83
C HIS A 112 -0.48 6.07 -20.23
N ASP A 113 -1.81 5.91 -20.20
CA ASP A 113 -2.68 6.86 -19.50
C ASP A 113 -2.59 6.64 -17.98
N VAL A 114 -2.07 7.65 -17.29
CA VAL A 114 -1.94 7.70 -15.84
C VAL A 114 -2.80 8.80 -15.21
N SER A 115 -3.76 9.34 -15.98
CA SER A 115 -4.66 10.40 -15.52
C SER A 115 -5.54 9.92 -14.36
N ILE A 116 -5.83 10.83 -13.43
CA ILE A 116 -6.75 10.56 -12.32
C ILE A 116 -8.17 10.47 -12.90
N GLN A 117 -8.82 9.32 -12.69
CA GLN A 117 -10.18 9.06 -13.13
C GLN A 117 -11.08 8.81 -11.92
N ALA A 118 -12.18 9.57 -11.81
CA ALA A 118 -13.17 9.33 -10.78
C ALA A 118 -14.12 8.20 -11.19
N LEU A 119 -14.16 7.11 -10.43
CA LEU A 119 -15.05 5.98 -10.69
C LEU A 119 -16.54 6.30 -10.44
N SER A 120 -16.85 7.45 -9.82
CA SER A 120 -18.23 7.89 -9.51
C SER A 120 -19.11 8.16 -10.74
N LYS A 121 -18.51 8.21 -11.93
CA LYS A 121 -19.22 8.41 -13.20
C LYS A 121 -19.34 7.14 -14.04
N HIS A 122 -18.87 6.00 -13.57
CA HIS A 122 -19.28 4.75 -14.20
C HIS A 122 -20.79 4.63 -14.03
N GLU A 123 -21.50 4.52 -15.14
CA GLU A 123 -22.88 4.05 -15.11
C GLU A 123 -22.87 2.67 -14.45
N HIS A 124 -23.21 2.62 -13.16
CA HIS A 124 -23.73 1.39 -12.59
C HIS A 124 -24.96 1.10 -13.42
N GLY A 125 -24.84 0.17 -14.38
CA GLY A 125 -25.97 -0.33 -15.16
C GLY A 125 -27.09 -0.60 -14.17
N GLY A 126 -28.10 0.27 -14.23
CA GLY A 126 -29.00 0.45 -13.11
C GLY A 126 -29.75 -0.84 -12.87
N ALA A 127 -29.38 -1.59 -11.83
CA ALA A 127 -30.28 -2.56 -11.24
C ALA A 127 -31.41 -1.74 -10.62
N ASN A 128 -32.39 -1.42 -11.45
CA ASN A 128 -33.61 -0.79 -10.98
C ASN A 128 -34.44 -1.86 -10.24
N PHE A 129 -35.44 -1.42 -9.49
CA PHE A 129 -36.30 -2.34 -8.74
C PHE A 129 -36.98 -3.40 -9.63
N ALA A 130 -37.20 -3.11 -10.91
CA ALA A 130 -37.78 -4.06 -11.85
C ALA A 130 -36.79 -5.17 -12.23
N ASP A 131 -35.50 -4.87 -12.39
CA ASP A 131 -34.46 -5.88 -12.66
C ASP A 131 -34.25 -6.78 -11.42
N PHE A 132 -34.31 -6.22 -10.22
CA PHE A 132 -34.29 -6.99 -8.98
C PHE A 132 -35.53 -7.90 -8.86
N ALA A 133 -36.73 -7.36 -9.14
CA ALA A 133 -37.97 -8.12 -9.09
C ALA A 133 -38.03 -9.23 -10.14
N ALA A 134 -37.54 -8.99 -11.36
CA ALA A 134 -37.47 -9.98 -12.44
C ALA A 134 -36.53 -11.14 -12.06
N ASN A 135 -35.32 -10.83 -11.57
CA ASN A 135 -34.38 -11.84 -11.10
C ASN A 135 -34.93 -12.62 -9.89
N ALA A 136 -35.63 -11.96 -8.97
CA ALA A 136 -36.27 -12.62 -7.83
C ALA A 136 -37.42 -13.55 -8.27
N LYS A 137 -38.20 -13.18 -9.29
CA LYS A 137 -39.27 -14.03 -9.84
C LYS A 137 -38.70 -15.26 -10.56
N GLU A 138 -37.57 -15.09 -11.26
CA GLU A 138 -36.85 -16.19 -11.92
C GLU A 138 -36.20 -17.17 -10.93
N LEU A 139 -35.59 -16.66 -9.85
CA LEU A 139 -34.98 -17.46 -8.78
C LEU A 139 -35.99 -18.21 -7.90
N THR A 140 -37.19 -17.65 -7.71
CA THR A 140 -38.23 -18.26 -6.84
C THR A 140 -39.16 -19.21 -7.59
N GLY A 141 -39.08 -19.28 -8.92
CA GLY A 141 -39.82 -20.25 -9.74
C GLY A 141 -41.35 -20.11 -9.70
N ASN A 142 -41.90 -19.02 -9.15
CA ASN A 142 -43.35 -18.81 -9.08
C ASN A 142 -43.88 -18.33 -10.43
N LYS A 143 -44.64 -19.21 -11.10
CA LYS A 143 -45.58 -18.83 -12.16
C LYS A 143 -46.96 -18.61 -11.54
N ASP A 144 -47.60 -17.53 -11.96
CA ASP A 144 -48.92 -17.10 -11.49
C ASP A 144 -50.00 -18.19 -11.66
#